data_AF-L2G1X1-F1
#
_entry.id   AF-L2G1X1-F1
#
_cell.length_a   1.000
_cell.length_b   1.000
_cell.length_c   1.000
_cell.angle_alpha   90.00
_cell.angle_beta   90.00
_cell.angle_gamma   90.00
#
_symmetry.space_group_name_H-M   'P 1'
#
loop_
_entity.id
_entity.type
_entity.pdbx_description
1 polymer ?
#
loop_
_entity_poly.entity_id
_entity_poly.type
_entity_poly.pdbx_seq_one_letter_code
_entity_poly.pdbx_strand_id
1 'polypeptide(L)'
;MSNAAGPPLDEIQWSSPFIAAGMQGIHSNSVLFYFAESRQSNNAVITNQAMFNPALLRNLSTREAFEGELDKMTGLEFRVLHAPADMVTGTGVWVIVKQMRQKNPERNRIETKPLAYYFVCNENIYQAPTLGDILSSKIVSRRELPPRQGTNADWRTGNDSRLDAQSLARR
;
A
#
# COMPACT_ATOMS: atom_id res chain seq x y z
N MET A 1 2.46 23.70 17.82
CA MET A 1 3.33 22.53 18.09
C MET A 1 3.45 21.75 16.79
N SER A 2 4.58 21.87 16.10
CA SER A 2 4.86 21.12 14.87
C SER A 2 5.02 19.64 15.22
N ASN A 3 4.06 18.83 14.79
CA ASN A 3 4.06 17.40 15.07
C ASN A 3 5.29 16.78 14.40
N ALA A 4 6.25 16.28 15.17
CA ALA A 4 7.43 15.56 14.69
C ALA A 4 7.04 14.14 14.22
N ALA A 5 5.93 14.02 13.50
CA ALA A 5 5.59 12.82 12.76
C ALA A 5 6.46 12.84 11.50
N GLY A 6 7.16 11.74 11.23
CA GLY A 6 7.88 11.55 9.97
C GLY A 6 6.95 11.67 8.75
N PRO A 7 7.46 11.40 7.54
CA PRO A 7 6.62 11.36 6.35
C PRO A 7 5.37 10.48 6.59
N PRO A 8 4.20 10.87 6.05
CA PRO A 8 2.96 10.14 6.29
C PRO A 8 3.09 8.68 5.84
N LEU A 9 2.33 7.79 6.49
CA LEU A 9 2.54 6.34 6.40
C LEU A 9 2.34 5.76 4.98
N ASP A 10 1.64 6.47 4.11
CA ASP A 10 1.48 6.16 2.69
C ASP A 10 2.71 6.47 1.83
N GLU A 11 3.64 7.30 2.33
CA GLU A 11 4.93 7.59 1.68
C GLU A 11 6.06 6.66 2.12
N ILE A 12 5.82 5.84 3.15
CA ILE A 12 6.80 4.92 3.70
C ILE A 12 6.51 3.50 3.18
N GLN A 13 7.56 2.84 2.68
CA GLN A 13 7.52 1.39 2.47
C GLN A 13 8.05 0.68 3.71
N TRP A 14 7.42 -0.44 4.07
CA TRP A 14 7.92 -1.32 5.12
C TRP A 14 8.25 -2.70 4.54
N SER A 15 9.36 -3.28 4.97
CA SER A 15 9.73 -4.64 4.63
C SER A 15 10.61 -5.25 5.71
N SER A 16 10.51 -6.56 5.88
CA SER A 16 11.36 -7.36 6.76
C SER A 16 11.79 -8.64 6.04
N PRO A 17 12.91 -8.59 5.29
CA PRO A 17 13.40 -9.74 4.53
C PRO A 17 13.73 -10.95 5.40
N PHE A 18 14.16 -10.74 6.65
CA PHE A 18 14.46 -11.81 7.60
C PHE A 18 13.20 -12.61 7.95
N ILE A 19 12.09 -11.93 8.21
CA ILE A 19 10.81 -12.57 8.55
C ILE A 19 10.25 -13.27 7.31
N ALA A 20 10.31 -12.61 6.14
CA ALA A 20 9.88 -13.21 4.88
C ALA A 20 10.66 -14.50 4.57
N ALA A 21 11.99 -14.50 4.72
CA ALA A 21 12.82 -15.68 4.52
C ALA A 21 12.47 -16.82 5.51
N GLY A 22 12.21 -16.50 6.78
CA GLY A 22 11.77 -17.46 7.79
C GLY A 22 10.43 -18.14 7.45
N MET A 23 9.58 -17.48 6.65
CA MET A 23 8.30 -18.00 6.19
C MET A 23 8.35 -18.60 4.78
N GLN A 24 9.53 -18.78 4.20
CA GLN A 24 9.71 -19.25 2.81
C GLN A 24 9.09 -18.30 1.77
N GLY A 25 9.10 -17.00 2.07
CA GLY A 25 8.53 -15.94 1.25
C GLY A 25 7.08 -15.61 1.60
N ILE A 26 6.53 -14.62 0.88
CA ILE A 26 5.15 -14.19 1.06
C ILE A 26 4.24 -14.95 0.08
N HIS A 27 3.33 -15.75 0.64
CA HIS A 27 2.34 -16.55 -0.08
C HIS A 27 1.02 -16.60 0.71
N SER A 28 0.00 -17.29 0.20
CA SER A 28 -1.35 -17.32 0.78
C SER A 28 -1.37 -17.55 2.29
N ASN A 29 -0.62 -18.55 2.75
CA ASN A 29 -0.61 -18.92 4.17
C ASN A 29 0.34 -18.09 5.03
N SER A 30 1.30 -17.35 4.47
CA SER A 30 2.27 -16.55 5.24
C SER A 30 1.94 -15.06 5.28
N VAL A 31 1.16 -14.55 4.32
CA VAL A 31 0.85 -13.11 4.20
C VAL A 31 0.16 -12.55 5.45
N LEU A 32 -0.74 -13.30 6.10
CA LEU A 32 -1.40 -12.85 7.32
C LEU A 32 -0.48 -12.86 8.55
N PHE A 33 0.49 -13.78 8.60
CA PHE A 33 1.53 -13.79 9.64
C PHE A 33 2.50 -12.62 9.46
N TYR A 34 2.77 -12.21 8.22
CA TYR A 34 3.61 -11.05 7.95
C TYR A 34 3.01 -9.75 8.53
N PHE A 35 1.69 -9.61 8.52
CA PHE A 35 0.99 -8.48 9.15
C PHE A 35 0.74 -8.66 10.65
N ALA A 36 0.94 -9.87 11.20
CA ALA A 36 0.76 -10.16 12.63
C ALA A 36 1.83 -9.49 13.50
N GLU A 37 2.89 -8.91 12.93
CA GLU A 37 3.87 -8.10 13.67
C GLU A 37 3.25 -6.84 14.29
N SER A 38 2.13 -6.36 13.75
CA SER A 38 1.35 -5.29 14.37
C SER A 38 0.71 -5.75 15.68
N ARG A 39 1.39 -5.49 16.80
CA ARG A 39 1.09 -6.02 18.14
C ARG A 39 -0.32 -5.75 18.67
N GLN A 40 -1.06 -4.80 18.10
CA GLN A 40 -2.43 -4.43 18.54
C GLN A 40 -3.54 -5.11 17.74
N SER A 41 -3.22 -5.99 16.79
CA SER A 41 -4.19 -6.68 15.94
C SER A 41 -4.58 -8.05 16.47
N ASN A 42 -5.79 -8.51 16.12
CA ASN A 42 -6.25 -9.87 16.39
C ASN A 42 -5.35 -10.92 15.73
N ASN A 43 -4.76 -10.60 14.57
CA ASN A 43 -3.76 -11.44 13.90
C ASN A 43 -2.56 -11.73 14.82
N ALA A 44 -2.04 -10.71 15.52
CA ALA A 44 -0.96 -10.86 16.49
C ALA A 44 -1.39 -11.72 17.69
N VAL A 45 -2.59 -11.48 18.20
CA VAL A 45 -3.14 -12.21 19.35
C VAL A 45 -3.27 -13.71 19.03
N ILE A 46 -3.92 -14.06 17.92
CA ILE A 46 -4.13 -15.45 17.51
C ILE A 46 -2.79 -16.14 17.21
N THR A 47 -1.87 -15.46 16.54
CA THR A 47 -0.53 -16.00 16.25
C THR A 47 0.25 -16.30 17.52
N ASN A 48 0.25 -15.39 18.49
CA ASN A 48 0.91 -15.60 19.78
C ASN A 48 0.26 -16.74 20.58
N GLN A 49 -1.08 -16.86 20.54
CA GLN A 49 -1.78 -17.97 21.18
C GLN A 49 -1.43 -19.32 20.54
N ALA A 50 -1.28 -19.37 19.22
CA ALA A 50 -0.95 -20.59 18.49
C ALA A 50 0.44 -21.14 18.87
N MET A 51 1.39 -20.29 19.27
CA MET A 51 2.70 -20.74 19.76
C MET A 51 2.60 -21.67 20.98
N PHE A 52 1.56 -21.53 21.79
CA PHE A 52 1.33 -22.33 23.00
C PHE A 52 0.21 -23.36 22.83
N ASN A 53 -0.47 -23.38 21.68
CA ASN A 53 -1.58 -24.28 21.39
C ASN A 53 -1.38 -24.99 20.04
N PRO A 54 -0.85 -26.23 20.03
CA PRO A 54 -0.61 -26.99 18.80
C PRO A 54 -1.85 -27.23 17.94
N ALA A 55 -3.03 -27.34 18.56
CA ALA A 55 -4.28 -27.51 17.82
C ALA A 55 -4.65 -26.22 17.05
N LEU A 56 -4.45 -25.07 17.69
CA LEU A 56 -4.67 -23.77 17.04
C LEU A 56 -3.64 -23.53 15.93
N LEU A 57 -2.37 -23.89 16.16
CA LEU A 57 -1.33 -23.77 15.13
C LEU A 57 -1.68 -24.52 13.85
N ARG A 58 -2.24 -25.73 13.97
CA ARG A 58 -2.73 -26.48 12.81
C ARG A 58 -3.85 -25.74 12.08
N ASN A 59 -4.76 -25.10 12.80
CA ASN A 59 -5.83 -24.31 12.21
C ASN A 59 -5.32 -23.04 11.50
N LEU A 60 -4.16 -22.49 11.89
CA LEU A 60 -3.59 -21.31 11.20
C LEU A 60 -2.71 -21.68 9.99
N SER A 61 -2.54 -22.96 9.70
CA SER A 61 -1.66 -23.42 8.61
C SER A 61 -2.15 -23.03 7.21
N THR A 62 -3.46 -22.81 7.05
CA THR A 62 -4.06 -22.32 5.82
C THR A 62 -4.70 -20.95 6.03
N ARG A 63 -4.68 -20.11 4.99
CA ARG A 63 -5.31 -18.79 5.03
C ARG A 63 -6.77 -18.87 5.42
N GLU A 64 -7.52 -19.78 4.81
CA GLU A 64 -8.97 -19.89 5.00
C GLU A 64 -9.30 -20.25 6.46
N ALA A 65 -8.50 -21.12 7.07
CA ALA A 65 -8.70 -21.50 8.46
C ALA A 65 -8.21 -20.41 9.44
N PHE A 66 -7.14 -19.68 9.10
CA PHE A 66 -6.73 -18.46 9.83
C PHE A 66 -7.89 -17.45 9.84
N GLU A 67 -8.44 -17.14 8.68
CA GLU A 67 -9.56 -16.22 8.53
C GLU A 67 -10.82 -16.69 9.27
N GLY A 68 -11.05 -18.00 9.33
CA GLY A 68 -12.13 -18.59 10.14
C GLY A 68 -11.94 -18.39 11.65
N GLU A 69 -10.70 -18.32 12.15
CA GLU A 69 -10.43 -17.95 13.55
C GLU A 69 -10.64 -16.45 13.78
N LEU A 70 -10.25 -15.59 12.83
CA LEU A 70 -10.54 -14.15 12.88
C LEU A 70 -12.04 -13.86 12.93
N ASP A 71 -12.85 -14.66 12.20
CA ASP A 71 -14.30 -14.50 12.18
C ASP A 71 -14.97 -14.67 13.55
N LYS A 72 -14.31 -15.37 14.48
CA LYS A 72 -14.78 -15.56 15.87
C LYS A 72 -14.46 -14.38 16.79
N MET A 73 -13.56 -13.48 16.39
CA MET A 73 -13.08 -12.37 17.20
C MET A 73 -13.67 -11.03 16.75
N THR A 74 -13.85 -10.11 17.70
CA THR A 74 -14.17 -8.71 17.40
C THR A 74 -12.92 -7.85 17.64
N GLY A 75 -12.82 -6.72 16.95
CA GLY A 75 -11.69 -5.81 17.07
C GLY A 75 -10.96 -5.54 15.75
N LEU A 76 -9.72 -5.11 15.87
CA LEU A 76 -8.87 -4.74 14.75
C LEU A 76 -8.26 -5.98 14.10
N GLU A 77 -8.43 -6.13 12.80
CA GLU A 77 -7.86 -7.24 12.04
C GLU A 77 -7.33 -6.80 10.67
N PHE A 78 -6.44 -7.62 10.14
CA PHE A 78 -5.96 -7.56 8.77
C PHE A 78 -6.48 -8.77 8.01
N ARG A 79 -7.10 -8.55 6.85
CA ARG A 79 -7.66 -9.60 6.02
C ARG A 79 -7.27 -9.45 4.56
N VAL A 80 -7.18 -10.57 3.85
CA VAL A 80 -6.92 -10.55 2.41
C VAL A 80 -8.19 -10.14 1.68
N LEU A 81 -8.14 -9.04 0.94
CA LEU A 81 -9.22 -8.60 0.07
C LEU A 81 -9.08 -9.20 -1.33
N HIS A 82 -7.85 -9.23 -1.84
CA HIS A 82 -7.53 -9.81 -3.14
C HIS A 82 -6.20 -10.56 -3.05
N ALA A 83 -6.20 -11.78 -3.58
CA ALA A 83 -5.02 -12.59 -3.75
C ALA A 83 -4.64 -12.66 -5.22
N PRO A 84 -3.34 -12.72 -5.55
CA PRO A 84 -2.90 -12.89 -6.93
C PRO A 84 -3.47 -14.20 -7.50
N ALA A 85 -3.92 -14.15 -8.76
CA ALA A 85 -4.51 -15.32 -9.44
C ALA A 85 -3.53 -16.50 -9.56
N ASP A 86 -2.24 -16.20 -9.67
CA ASP A 86 -1.15 -17.17 -9.68
C ASP A 86 0.10 -16.53 -9.09
N MET A 87 0.86 -17.28 -8.28
CA MET A 87 2.14 -16.79 -7.71
C MET A 87 3.27 -16.79 -8.74
N VAL A 88 3.12 -17.53 -9.84
CA VAL A 88 4.15 -17.72 -10.88
C VAL A 88 3.89 -16.84 -12.10
N THR A 89 2.62 -16.63 -12.46
CA THR A 89 2.20 -15.90 -13.69
C THR A 89 1.40 -14.63 -13.39
N GLY A 90 0.92 -14.47 -12.16
CA GLY A 90 0.17 -13.29 -11.74
C GLY A 90 1.07 -12.10 -11.43
N THR A 91 0.44 -10.98 -11.11
CA THR A 91 1.13 -9.74 -10.71
C THR A 91 1.92 -9.87 -9.40
N GLY A 92 1.71 -10.94 -8.64
CA GLY A 92 2.36 -11.15 -7.34
C GLY A 92 1.95 -10.13 -6.26
N VAL A 93 0.87 -9.38 -6.50
CA VAL A 93 0.39 -8.33 -5.60
C VAL A 93 -0.76 -8.83 -4.74
N TRP A 94 -0.61 -8.66 -3.43
CA TRP A 94 -1.68 -8.91 -2.45
C TRP A 94 -2.34 -7.59 -2.06
N VAL A 95 -3.65 -7.62 -1.88
CA VAL A 95 -4.39 -6.49 -1.32
C VAL A 95 -4.91 -6.89 0.05
N ILE A 96 -4.44 -6.19 1.08
CA ILE A 96 -4.83 -6.42 2.47
C ILE A 96 -5.68 -5.24 2.94
N VAL A 97 -6.77 -5.53 3.63
CA VAL A 97 -7.60 -4.53 4.29
C VAL A 97 -7.35 -4.57 5.79
N LYS A 98 -7.09 -3.39 6.37
CA LYS A 98 -7.16 -3.18 7.81
C LYS A 98 -8.59 -2.77 8.14
N GLN A 99 -9.26 -3.55 8.96
CA GLN A 99 -10.67 -3.34 9.29
C GLN A 99 -10.94 -3.52 10.78
N MET A 100 -12.01 -2.91 11.24
CA MET A 100 -12.50 -3.02 12.61
C MET A 100 -13.83 -3.77 12.59
N ARG A 101 -13.87 -4.95 13.19
CA ARG A 101 -15.10 -5.74 13.38
C ARG A 101 -15.74 -5.39 14.71
N GLN A 102 -16.99 -4.95 14.66
CA GLN A 102 -17.76 -4.60 15.86
C GLN A 102 -19.12 -5.29 15.81
N LYS A 103 -19.57 -5.77 16.97
CA LYS A 103 -20.94 -6.25 17.11
C LYS A 103 -21.84 -5.04 17.27
N ASN A 104 -22.75 -4.81 16.34
CA ASN A 104 -23.76 -3.77 16.49
C ASN A 104 -24.84 -4.28 17.48
N PRO A 105 -24.97 -3.66 18.67
CA PRO A 105 -25.92 -4.12 19.68
C PRO A 105 -27.38 -3.92 19.26
N GLU A 106 -27.68 -2.94 18.41
CA GLU A 106 -29.05 -2.63 17.98
C GLU A 106 -29.56 -3.62 16.93
N ARG A 107 -28.67 -4.03 16.01
CA ARG A 107 -29.01 -4.92 14.89
C ARG A 107 -28.68 -6.38 15.16
N ASN A 108 -28.00 -6.67 16.27
CA ASN A 108 -27.44 -7.98 16.63
C ASN A 108 -26.67 -8.64 15.47
N ARG A 109 -25.99 -7.82 14.67
CA ARG A 109 -25.18 -8.24 13.51
C ARG A 109 -23.74 -7.78 13.68
N ILE A 110 -22.81 -8.49 13.05
CA ILE A 110 -21.41 -8.07 12.99
C ILE A 110 -21.27 -7.08 11.84
N GLU A 111 -20.75 -5.90 12.16
CA GLU A 111 -20.43 -4.87 11.18
C GLU A 111 -18.90 -4.76 11.06
N THR A 112 -18.44 -4.56 9.83
CA THR A 112 -17.02 -4.46 9.52
C THR A 112 -16.75 -3.11 8.88
N LYS A 113 -15.90 -2.30 9.52
CA LYS A 113 -15.51 -0.98 9.03
C LYS A 113 -14.10 -1.03 8.45
N PRO A 114 -13.91 -0.82 7.13
CA PRO A 114 -12.57 -0.69 6.56
C PRO A 114 -11.91 0.61 7.05
N LEU A 115 -10.65 0.54 7.46
CA LEU A 115 -9.86 1.66 7.96
C LEU A 115 -8.77 2.08 6.96
N ALA A 116 -8.07 1.10 6.36
CA ALA A 116 -7.01 1.36 5.39
C ALA A 116 -6.79 0.13 4.49
N TYR A 117 -6.15 0.36 3.34
CA TYR A 117 -5.75 -0.67 2.40
C TYR A 117 -4.23 -0.70 2.27
N TYR A 118 -3.69 -1.89 2.10
CA TYR A 118 -2.27 -2.14 1.95
C TYR A 118 -2.04 -3.03 0.73
N PHE A 119 -0.99 -2.73 -0.02
CA PHE A 119 -0.52 -3.53 -1.13
C PHE A 119 0.77 -4.22 -0.71
N VAL A 120 0.85 -5.54 -0.93
CA VAL A 120 2.08 -6.30 -0.72
C VAL A 120 2.62 -6.69 -2.07
N CYS A 121 3.81 -6.23 -2.39
CA CYS A 121 4.52 -6.56 -3.62
C CYS A 121 5.82 -7.26 -3.22
N ASN A 122 5.93 -8.55 -3.53
CA ASN A 122 7.01 -9.41 -3.04
C ASN A 122 7.05 -9.40 -1.50
N GLU A 123 8.03 -8.72 -0.91
CA GLU A 123 8.23 -8.58 0.54
C GLU A 123 7.95 -7.15 1.03
N ASN A 124 7.63 -6.22 0.13
CA ASN A 124 7.40 -4.82 0.46
C ASN A 124 5.91 -4.55 0.68
N ILE A 125 5.60 -3.81 1.73
CA ILE A 125 4.26 -3.32 2.06
C ILE A 125 4.18 -1.83 1.76
N TYR A 126 3.14 -1.46 1.03
CA TYR A 126 2.77 -0.08 0.73
C TYR A 126 1.38 0.21 1.29
N GLN A 127 1.22 1.31 2.02
CA GLN A 127 -0.11 1.78 2.38
C GLN A 127 -0.72 2.53 1.19
N ALA A 128 -1.97 2.22 0.86
CA ALA A 128 -2.68 2.92 -0.19
C ALA A 128 -2.99 4.37 0.27
N PRO A 129 -2.67 5.39 -0.54
CA PRO A 129 -3.06 6.77 -0.26
C PRO A 129 -4.59 6.91 -0.36
N THR A 130 -5.15 7.91 0.33
CA THR A 130 -6.56 8.21 0.14
C THR A 130 -6.77 8.94 -1.19
N LEU A 131 -7.98 8.87 -1.75
CA LEU A 131 -8.30 9.62 -2.97
C LEU A 131 -8.08 11.13 -2.79
N GLY A 132 -8.33 11.66 -1.59
CA GLY A 132 -8.10 13.06 -1.25
C GLY A 132 -6.63 13.47 -1.38
N ASP A 133 -5.71 12.60 -0.96
CA ASP A 133 -4.26 12.85 -1.02
C ASP A 133 -3.77 12.84 -2.47
N ILE A 134 -4.28 11.91 -3.28
CA ILE A 134 -3.99 11.85 -4.72
C ILE A 134 -4.47 13.13 -5.42
N LEU A 135 -5.69 13.57 -5.14
CA LEU A 135 -6.25 14.77 -5.77
C LEU A 135 -5.49 16.03 -5.35
N SER A 136 -5.17 16.17 -4.06
CA SER A 136 -4.44 17.31 -3.53
C SER A 136 -3.04 17.42 -4.14
N SER A 137 -2.29 16.31 -4.20
CA SER A 137 -0.96 16.28 -4.82
C SER A 137 -0.99 16.66 -6.30
N LYS A 138 -2.00 16.20 -7.07
CA LYS A 138 -2.15 16.55 -8.49
C LYS A 138 -2.56 18.00 -8.72
N ILE A 139 -3.27 18.63 -7.78
CA ILE A 139 -3.63 20.06 -7.86
C ILE A 139 -2.40 20.92 -7.58
N VAL A 140 -1.65 20.60 -6.53
CA VAL A 140 -0.42 21.31 -6.16
C VAL A 140 0.63 21.22 -7.28
N SER A 141 0.88 20.01 -7.79
CA SER A 141 1.83 19.80 -8.88
C SER A 141 1.50 20.60 -10.15
N ARG A 142 0.21 20.77 -10.48
CA ARG A 142 -0.20 21.58 -11.64
C ARG A 142 0.03 23.08 -11.46
N ARG A 143 0.05 23.57 -10.22
CA ARG A 143 0.25 24.99 -9.91
C ARG A 143 1.71 25.41 -10.03
N GLU A 144 2.64 24.48 -9.87
CA GLU A 144 4.10 24.74 -9.90
C GLU A 144 4.71 24.71 -11.30
N LEU A 145 3.89 24.54 -12.35
CA LEU A 145 4.38 24.77 -13.70
C LEU A 145 4.87 26.23 -13.81
N PRO A 146 6.14 26.47 -14.17
CA PRO A 146 6.59 27.82 -14.43
C PRO A 146 5.66 28.42 -15.49
N PRO A 147 5.31 29.72 -15.37
CA PRO A 147 4.54 30.38 -16.42
C PRO A 147 5.26 30.07 -17.73
N ARG A 148 4.52 29.55 -18.72
CA ARG A 148 5.05 29.39 -20.08
C ARG A 148 5.69 30.73 -20.41
N GLN A 149 7.03 30.78 -20.45
CA GLN A 149 7.69 31.93 -21.03
C GLN A 149 7.13 32.00 -22.44
N GLY A 150 6.27 32.98 -22.66
CA GLY A 150 5.67 33.20 -23.95
C GLY A 150 6.81 33.42 -24.92
N THR A 151 7.13 32.42 -25.71
CA THR A 151 7.79 32.67 -26.98
C THR A 151 6.75 33.42 -27.79
N ASN A 152 6.78 34.76 -27.70
CA ASN A 152 6.15 35.67 -28.63
C ASN A 152 6.84 35.46 -29.99
N ALA A 153 6.59 34.31 -30.63
CA ALA A 153 6.76 34.18 -32.06
C ALA A 153 5.55 34.89 -32.67
N ASP A 154 5.71 36.18 -32.92
CA ASP A 154 4.77 36.95 -33.72
C ASP A 154 4.80 36.38 -35.14
N TRP A 155 3.90 35.44 -35.44
CA TRP A 155 3.79 34.81 -36.75
C TRP A 155 3.43 35.81 -37.87
N ARG A 156 3.11 37.07 -37.51
CA ARG A 156 2.76 38.14 -38.46
C ARG A 156 3.96 38.86 -39.06
N THR A 157 5.16 38.76 -38.47
CA THR A 157 6.36 39.39 -39.02
C THR A 157 7.40 38.31 -39.28
N GLY A 158 7.37 37.76 -40.49
CA GLY A 158 8.30 36.73 -40.97
C GLY A 158 9.73 37.25 -41.11
N ASN A 159 10.40 37.55 -40.00
CA ASN A 159 11.80 37.92 -39.98
C ASN A 159 12.54 37.18 -38.87
N ASP A 160 12.84 35.91 -39.13
CA ASP A 160 13.66 35.06 -38.27
C ASP A 160 15.14 35.44 -38.50
N SER A 161 15.70 36.25 -37.60
CA SER A 161 17.07 36.79 -37.68
C SER A 161 18.13 35.77 -37.24
N ARG A 162 18.01 34.53 -37.74
CA ARG A 162 18.87 33.39 -37.38
C ARG A 162 19.63 32.76 -38.55
N LEU A 163 19.99 33.54 -39.58
CA LEU A 163 20.77 33.01 -40.72
C LEU A 163 22.15 33.63 -40.96
N ASP A 164 22.59 34.63 -40.20
CA ASP A 164 23.87 35.31 -40.45
C ASP A 164 25.01 34.91 -39.48
N ALA A 165 25.23 33.60 -39.31
CA ALA A 165 26.38 33.10 -38.54
C ALA A 165 27.10 31.90 -39.19
N GLN A 166 27.04 31.78 -40.52
CA GLN A 166 27.89 30.85 -41.28
C GLN A 166 28.60 31.59 -42.42
N SER A 167 29.54 32.45 -42.07
CA SER A 167 30.68 32.70 -42.96
C SER A 167 31.94 32.85 -42.12
N LEU A 168 33.04 32.26 -42.61
CA LEU A 168 34.43 32.38 -42.15
C LEU A 168 34.95 31.29 -41.19
N ALA A 169 35.14 30.07 -41.71
CA ALA A 169 36.32 29.28 -41.40
C ALA A 169 36.54 28.19 -42.47
N ARG A 170 37.61 28.36 -43.27
CA ARG A 170 38.42 27.36 -44.02
C ARG A 170 38.82 27.92 -45.40
N ARG A 171 39.97 28.58 -45.42
CA ARG A 171 40.99 28.34 -46.45
C ARG A 171 41.96 27.31 -45.88
#